data_AF-A0A699U2J1-F1
#
_entry.id   AF-A0A699U2J1-F1
#
_cell.length_a   1.000
_cell.length_b   1.000
_cell.length_c   1.000
_cell.angle_alpha   90.00
_cell.angle_beta   90.00
_cell.angle_gamma   90.00
#
_symmetry.space_group_name_H-M   'P 1'
#
loop_
_entity.id
_entity.type
_entity.pdbx_description
1 polymer ?
#
loop_
_entity_poly.entity_id
_entity_poly.type
_entity_poly.pdbx_seq_one_letter_code
_entity_poly.pdbx_strand_id
1 'polypeptide(L)' 'EEVYVSQPDGFVDLDNPNHVYKLKKALYGLKQAPHVWYDTLSSFLLSQDFSKGSVDPTLFIRKSGNDLLLV' A
#
# COMPACT_ATOMS: atom_id res chain seq x y z
N GLU A 1 -4.61 2.96 -10.30
CA GLU A 1 -3.84 3.05 -11.55
C GLU A 1 -3.36 1.65 -11.90
N GLU A 2 -3.39 1.27 -13.18
CA GLU A 2 -2.85 -0.01 -13.60
C GLU A 2 -1.42 0.22 -14.09
N VAL A 3 -0.45 -0.45 -13.45
CA VAL A 3 0.95 -0.36 -13.85
C VAL A 3 1.39 -1.66 -14.49
N TYR A 4 2.07 -1.52 -15.61
CA TYR A 4 2.63 -2.61 -16.40
C TYR A 4 4.15 -2.49 -16.40
N VAL A 5 4.83 -3.64 -16.45
CA VAL A 5 6.29 -3.72 -16.58
C VAL A 5 6.64 -4.62 -17.77
N SER A 6 7.78 -4.34 -18.39
CA SER A 6 8.33 -5.24 -19.40
C SER A 6 8.60 -6.62 -18.81
N GLN A 7 8.58 -7.64 -19.67
CA GLN A 7 8.96 -8.99 -19.26
C GLN A 7 10.44 -8.97 -18.84
N PRO A 8 10.77 -9.43 -17.61
CA PRO A 8 12.16 -9.53 -17.19
C PRO A 8 12.90 -10.59 -17.99
N ASP A 9 14.22 -10.40 -18.13
CA ASP A 9 15.10 -11.40 -18.72
C ASP A 9 14.95 -12.74 -17.98
N GLY A 10 14.75 -13.82 -18.75
CA GLY A 10 14.50 -15.16 -18.21
C GLY A 10 13.04 -15.49 -17.87
N PHE A 11 12.12 -14.52 -17.97
CA PHE A 11 10.67 -14.72 -17.79
C PHE A 11 9.86 -14.39 -19.04
N VAL A 12 10.51 -14.16 -20.18
CA VAL A 12 9.82 -13.84 -21.44
C VAL A 12 8.97 -15.02 -21.90
N ASP A 13 7.69 -14.78 -22.12
CA ASP A 13 6.78 -15.68 -22.79
C ASP A 13 7.11 -15.72 -24.30
N LEU A 14 7.56 -16.89 -24.78
CA LEU A 14 7.95 -17.09 -26.18
C LEU A 14 6.76 -17.04 -27.14
N ASP A 15 5.56 -17.41 -26.69
CA ASP A 15 4.34 -17.36 -27.49
C ASP A 15 3.80 -15.92 -27.57
N ASN A 16 4.10 -15.10 -26.56
CA ASN A 16 3.66 -13.71 -26.46
C ASN A 16 4.80 -12.74 -26.12
N PRO A 17 5.81 -12.58 -27.01
CA PRO A 17 7.03 -11.82 -26.70
C PRO A 17 6.77 -10.33 -26.49
N ASN A 18 5.71 -9.79 -27.07
CA ASN A 18 5.35 -8.37 -26.98
C ASN A 18 4.42 -8.04 -25.79
N HIS A 19 4.06 -9.03 -24.97
CA HIS A 19 3.23 -8.78 -23.80
C HIS A 19 4.03 -8.09 -22.68
N VAL A 20 3.28 -7.47 -21.78
CA VAL A 20 3.78 -6.81 -20.57
C VAL A 20 3.06 -7.38 -19.35
N TYR A 21 3.74 -7.41 -18.21
CA TYR A 21 3.15 -7.92 -16.97
C TYR A 21 2.41 -6.82 -16.22
N LYS A 22 1.17 -7.11 -15.84
CA LYS A 22 0.39 -6.25 -14.94
C LYS A 22 0.84 -6.45 -13.50
N LEU A 23 1.24 -5.37 -12.84
CA LEU A 23 1.57 -5.40 -11.42
C LEU A 23 0.30 -5.56 -10.57
N LYS A 24 0.27 -6.63 -9.76
CA LYS A 24 -0.81 -6.87 -8.78
C LYS A 24 -0.58 -6.17 -7.44
N LYS A 25 0.66 -5.76 -7.15
CA LYS A 25 1.06 -5.06 -5.93
C LYS A 25 1.87 -3.81 -6.30
N ALA A 26 1.79 -2.78 -5.47
CA ALA A 26 2.61 -1.60 -5.66
C ALA A 26 4.06 -1.90 -5.25
N LEU A 27 4.96 -1.92 -6.23
CA LEU A 27 6.39 -2.02 -6.00
C LEU A 27 6.95 -0.69 -5.47
N TYR A 28 7.99 -0.77 -4.64
CA TYR A 28 8.72 0.41 -4.18
C TYR A 28 9.20 1.27 -5.35
N GLY A 29 9.20 2.59 -5.14
CA GLY A 29 9.61 3.56 -6.15
C GLY A 29 8.52 3.91 -7.18
N LEU A 30 7.41 3.18 -7.22
CA LEU A 30 6.26 3.58 -8.02
C LEU A 30 5.46 4.69 -7.35
N LYS A 31 4.92 5.62 -8.15
CA LYS A 31 4.10 6.74 -7.67
C LYS A 31 2.92 6.31 -6.80
N GLN A 32 2.34 5.14 -7.09
CA GLN A 32 1.21 4.57 -6.34
C GLN A 32 1.61 3.87 -5.03
N ALA A 33 2.89 3.57 -4.82
CA ALA A 33 3.33 2.78 -3.66
C ALA A 33 3.04 3.47 -2.33
N PRO A 34 3.32 4.78 -2.13
CA PRO A 34 3.00 5.45 -0.87
C PRO A 34 1.51 5.39 -0.53
N HIS A 35 0.63 5.54 -1.53
CA HIS A 35 -0.82 5.49 -1.33
C HIS A 35 -1.29 4.10 -0.93
N VAL A 36 -0.85 3.06 -1.64
CA VAL A 36 -1.22 1.66 -1.32
C VAL A 36 -0.70 1.26 0.06
N TRP A 37 0.50 1.70 0.45
CA TRP A 37 1.02 1.47 1.78
C TRP A 37 0.23 2.21 2.86
N TYR A 38 -0.14 3.48 2.64
CA TYR A 38 -0.99 4.23 3.55
C TYR A 38 -2.36 3.56 3.73
N ASP A 39 -3.01 3.15 2.64
CA ASP A 39 -4.31 2.46 2.71
C ASP A 39 -4.20 1.14 3.50
N THR A 40 -3.17 0.34 3.21
CA THR A 40 -2.92 -0.93 3.89
C THR A 40 -2.71 -0.72 5.39
N LEU A 41 -1.85 0.23 5.77
CA LEU A 41 -1.58 0.56 7.17
C LEU A 41 -2.82 1.13 7.85
N SER A 42 -3.52 2.07 7.20
CA SER A 42 -4.73 2.69 7.71
C SER A 42 -5.80 1.62 7.99
N SER A 43 -6.07 0.72 7.05
CA SER A 43 -7.05 -0.35 7.25
C SER A 43 -6.66 -1.28 8.39
N PHE A 44 -5.37 -1.62 8.50
CA PHE A 44 -4.87 -2.42 9.62
C PHE A 44 -5.07 -1.71 10.96
N LEU A 45 -4.63 -0.45 11.11
CA LEU A 45 -4.77 0.30 12.37
C LEU A 45 -6.23 0.47 12.79
N LEU A 46 -7.12 0.78 11.85
CA LEU A 46 -8.56 0.88 12.11
C LEU A 46 -9.14 -0.46 12.61
N SER A 47 -8.65 -1.60 12.12
CA SER A 47 -9.05 -2.92 12.62
C SER A 47 -8.55 -3.24 14.03
N GLN A 48 -7.56 -2.48 14.53
CA GLN A 48 -6.97 -2.62 15.86
C GLN A 48 -7.46 -1.54 16.85
N ASP A 49 -8.64 -0.98 16.58
CA ASP A 49 -9.32 0.05 17.38
C ASP A 49 -8.58 1.40 17.46
N PHE A 50 -7.70 1.70 16.50
CA PHE A 50 -7.23 3.06 16.32
C PHE A 50 -8.30 3.90 15.61
N SER A 51 -8.33 5.19 15.91
CA SER A 51 -9.11 6.19 15.17
C SER A 51 -8.17 7.20 14.51
N LYS A 52 -8.62 7.79 13.41
CA LYS A 52 -7.89 8.89 12.76
C LYS A 52 -8.07 10.17 13.56
N GLY A 53 -7.02 10.99 13.62
CA GLY A 53 -7.06 12.32 14.21
C GLY A 53 -8.08 13.20 13.51
N SER A 54 -8.77 14.05 14.28
CA SER A 54 -9.78 14.96 13.73
C SER A 54 -9.18 16.13 12.96
N VAL A 55 -7.99 16.59 13.36
CA VAL A 55 -7.27 17.71 12.73
C VAL A 55 -6.30 17.20 11.67
N ASP A 56 -5.65 16.07 11.97
CA ASP A 56 -4.72 15.40 11.09
C ASP A 56 -5.19 13.95 10.83
N PRO A 57 -5.72 13.66 9.63
CA PRO A 57 -6.16 12.31 9.26
C PRO A 57 -5.02 11.29 9.13
N THR A 58 -3.76 11.73 9.11
CA THR A 58 -2.58 10.86 9.05
C THR A 58 -2.10 10.40 10.42
N LEU A 59 -2.55 11.05 11.50
CA LEU A 59 -2.29 10.65 12.88
C LEU A 59 -3.32 9.60 13.31
N PHE A 60 -2.84 8.48 13.86
CA PHE A 60 -3.71 7.43 14.41
C PHE A 60 -3.60 7.40 15.93
N ILE A 61 -4.76 7.32 16.59
CA ILE A 61 -4.87 7.43 18.05
C ILE A 61 -5.65 6.24 18.59
N ARG A 62 -5.11 5.57 19.62
CA ARG A 62 -5.84 4.58 20.40
C ARG A 62 -5.69 4.88 21.88
N LYS A 63 -6.81 4.88 22.61
CA LYS A 63 -6.85 5.07 24.06
C LYS A 63 -7.16 3.75 24.75
N SER A 64 -6.38 3.40 25.76
CA SER A 64 -6.64 2.25 26.61
C SER A 64 -6.48 2.69 28.08
N GLY A 65 -7.60 2.98 28.74
CA GLY A 65 -7.59 3.58 30.07
C GLY A 65 -6.86 4.93 30.07
N ASN A 66 -5.77 5.01 30.84
CA ASN A 66 -4.92 6.21 30.91
C ASN A 66 -3.81 6.23 29.84
N ASP A 67 -3.62 5.12 29.11
CA ASP A 67 -2.58 5.01 28.10
C ASP A 67 -3.07 5.54 26.74
N LEU A 68 -2.19 6.27 26.07
CA LEU A 68 -2.41 6.83 24.74
C LEU A 68 -1.34 6.29 23.80
N LEU A 69 -1.78 5.60 22.75
CA LEU A 69 -0.94 5.16 21.65
C LEU A 69 -1.15 6.09 20.45
N LEU A 70 -0.04 6.58 19.91
CA LEU A 70 0.02 7.45 18.75
C LEU A 70 0.89 6.78 17.68
N VAL A 71 0.40 6.77 16.44
CA VAL A 71 1.12 6.27 15.26
C VAL A 71 1.07 7.35 14.18
#